data_AF-A0A660U092-F1
#
_entry.id   AF-A0A660U092-F1
#
_cell.length_a   1.000
_cell.length_b   1.000
_cell.length_c   1.000
_cell.angle_alpha   90.00
_cell.angle_beta   90.00
_cell.angle_gamma   90.00
#
_symmetry.space_group_name_H-M   'P 1'
#
loop_
_entity.id
_entity.type
_entity.pdbx_description
1 polymer ?
#
loop_
_entity_poly.entity_id
_entity_poly.type
_entity_poly.pdbx_seq_one_letter_code
_entity_poly.pdbx_strand_id
1 'polypeptide(L)' 'MRGNFQAYEGAEVEVLTADEVKRLLAASFEILERAGAQFHDDESIEILRKGGCSVDGRTVKIPA' A
#
# COMPACT_ATOMS: atom_id res chain seq x y z
N MET A 1 -1.61 25.84 -5.63
CA MET A 1 -2.29 24.54 -5.60
C MET A 1 -3.60 24.74 -4.82
N ARG A 2 -4.75 24.83 -5.49
CA ARG A 2 -6.07 24.95 -4.85
C ARG A 2 -6.74 23.58 -4.95
N GLY A 3 -6.74 22.83 -3.84
CA GLY A 3 -7.50 21.58 -3.72
C GLY A 3 -8.90 21.90 -3.22
N ASN A 4 -9.93 21.45 -3.94
CA ASN A 4 -11.32 21.55 -3.51
C ASN A 4 -11.59 20.45 -2.47
N PHE A 5 -11.18 20.68 -1.22
CA PHE A 5 -11.45 19.77 -0.11
C PHE A 5 -12.85 20.05 0.44
N GLN A 6 -13.83 19.23 0.06
CA GLN A 6 -15.13 19.20 0.74
C GLN A 6 -15.02 18.25 1.93
N ALA A 7 -14.92 18.82 3.13
CA ALA A 7 -15.05 18.07 4.37
C ALA A 7 -16.54 17.78 4.61
N TYR A 8 -16.90 16.50 4.73
CA TYR A 8 -18.20 16.10 5.25
C TYR A 8 -18.11 16.16 6.78
N GLU A 9 -18.84 17.08 7.43
CA GLU A 9 -18.93 17.16 8.90
C GLU A 9 -19.71 15.96 9.45
N GLY A 10 -19.03 14.82 9.55
CA GLY A 10 -19.39 13.71 10.41
C GLY A 10 -18.41 13.62 11.57
N ALA A 11 -18.82 13.06 12.71
CA ALA A 11 -17.88 12.75 13.79
C ALA A 11 -16.93 11.63 13.31
N GLU A 12 -15.64 11.93 13.19
CA GLU A 12 -14.61 10.90 13.00
C GLU A 12 -14.37 10.19 14.34
N VAL A 13 -14.57 8.88 14.36
CA VAL A 13 -14.29 8.04 15.52
C VAL A 13 -12.98 7.31 15.27
N GLU A 14 -11.93 7.68 16.00
CA GLU A 14 -10.68 6.95 16.01
C GLU A 14 -10.85 5.65 16.79
N VAL A 15 -10.95 4.53 16.08
CA VAL A 15 -11.10 3.19 16.66
C VAL A 15 -9.76 2.52 17.01
N LEU A 16 -8.65 3.06 16.51
CA LEU A 16 -7.29 2.57 16.78
C LEU A 16 -6.44 3.71 17.34
N THR A 17 -5.60 3.37 18.30
CA THR A 17 -4.55 4.26 18.79
C THR A 17 -3.48 4.48 17.71
N ALA A 18 -2.74 5.59 17.82
CA ALA A 18 -1.64 5.89 16.90
C ALA A 18 -0.58 4.76 16.85
N ASP A 19 -0.33 4.07 17.96
CA ASP A 19 0.64 2.97 18.01
C ASP A 19 0.08 1.67 17.41
N GLU A 20 -1.24 1.45 17.45
CA GLU A 20 -1.88 0.37 16.69
C GLU A 20 -1.79 0.61 15.19
N VAL A 21 -2.03 1.85 14.74
CA VAL A 21 -1.87 2.21 13.33
C VAL A 21 -0.43 2.01 12.86
N LYS A 22 0.56 2.43 13.64
CA LYS A 22 1.98 2.21 13.32
C LYS A 22 2.32 0.73 13.20
N ARG A 23 1.85 -0.10 14.14
CA ARG A 23 2.09 -1.56 14.11
C ARG A 23 1.43 -2.20 12.89
N LEU A 24 0.20 -1.81 12.57
CA LEU A 24 -0.52 -2.33 11.40
C LEU A 24 0.19 -1.94 10.10
N LEU A 25 0.66 -0.69 10.00
CA LEU A 25 1.38 -0.21 8.84
C LEU A 25 2.72 -0.95 8.65
N ALA A 26 3.49 -1.12 9.73
CA ALA A 26 4.74 -1.88 9.70
C ALA A 26 4.53 -3.33 9.26
N ALA A 27 3.51 -4.01 9.80
CA ALA A 27 3.16 -5.37 9.40
C ALA A 27 2.73 -5.44 7.92
N SER A 28 2.02 -4.42 7.43
CA SER A 28 1.59 -4.35 6.03
C SER A 28 2.80 -4.23 5.09
N PHE A 29 3.79 -3.39 5.43
CA PHE A 29 5.03 -3.29 4.67
C PHE A 29 5.81 -4.61 4.68
N GLU A 30 5.91 -5.27 5.84
CA GLU A 30 6.57 -6.57 5.93
C GLU A 30 5.91 -7.61 5.01
N ILE A 31 4.57 -7.65 4.96
CA ILE A 31 3.84 -8.56 4.06
C ILE A 31 4.17 -8.24 2.59
N LEU A 32 4.12 -6.97 2.20
CA LEU A 32 4.39 -6.54 0.82
C LEU A 32 5.84 -6.81 0.39
N GLU A 33 6.79 -6.68 1.31
CA GLU A 33 8.21 -6.93 1.03
C GLU A 33 8.51 -8.43 0.96
N ARG A 34 7.98 -9.24 1.89
CA ARG A 34 8.35 -10.66 2.02
C ARG A 34 7.50 -11.56 1.14
N ALA A 35 6.18 -11.41 1.21
CA ALA A 35 5.22 -12.21 0.46
C ALA A 35 4.88 -11.57 -0.89
N GLY A 36 4.69 -10.25 -0.92
CA GLY A 36 4.24 -9.53 -2.12
C GLY A 36 2.75 -9.69 -2.40
N ALA A 37 2.32 -9.23 -3.57
CA ALA A 37 0.96 -9.33 -4.05
C ALA A 37 0.92 -9.87 -5.50
N GLN A 38 -0.14 -10.60 -5.85
CA GLN A 38 -0.33 -11.09 -7.21
C GLN A 38 -0.98 -10.03 -8.09
N PHE A 39 -0.39 -9.85 -9.27
CA PHE A 39 -0.92 -9.00 -10.33
C PHE A 39 -1.25 -9.88 -11.53
N HIS A 40 -2.46 -9.73 -12.06
CA HIS A 40 -2.96 -10.53 -13.18
C HIS A 40 -2.96 -9.79 -14.51
N ASP A 41 -2.52 -8.53 -14.49
CA ASP A 41 -2.34 -7.69 -15.66
C ASP A 41 -0.85 -7.50 -15.94
N ASP A 42 -0.44 -7.77 -17.17
CA ASP A 42 0.97 -7.79 -17.56
C ASP A 42 1.56 -6.36 -17.60
N GLU A 43 0.75 -5.36 -17.96
CA GLU A 43 1.16 -3.95 -17.94
C GLU A 43 1.50 -3.50 -16.51
N SER A 44 0.65 -3.87 -15.53
CA SER A 44 0.87 -3.57 -14.11
C SER A 44 2.18 -4.17 -13.59
N ILE A 45 2.49 -5.42 -13.95
CA ILE A 45 3.74 -6.08 -13.56
C ILE A 45 4.95 -5.32 -14.12
N GLU A 46 4.87 -4.89 -15.39
CA GLU A 46 5.95 -4.18 -16.05
C GLU A 46 6.18 -2.78 -15.46
N ILE A 47 5.11 -2.06 -15.13
CA ILE A 47 5.19 -0.77 -14.43
C ILE A 47 5.89 -0.95 -13.07
N LEU A 48 5.48 -1.94 -12.28
CA LEU A 48 6.05 -2.18 -10.96
C LEU A 48 7.51 -2.63 -11.03
N ARG A 49 7.86 -3.47 -12.00
CA ARG A 49 9.26 -3.86 -12.28
C ARG A 49 10.12 -2.65 -12.59
N LYS A 50 9.65 -1.75 -13.47
CA LYS A 50 10.33 -0.49 -13.80
C LYS A 50 10.44 0.45 -12.60
N GLY A 51 9.46 0.40 -11.70
CA GLY A 51 9.47 1.11 -10.43
C GLY A 51 10.45 0.56 -9.38
N GLY A 52 11.17 -0.53 -9.67
CA GLY A 52 12.15 -1.13 -8.76
C GLY A 52 11.62 -2.26 -7.89
N CYS A 53 10.37 -2.72 -8.11
CA CYS A 53 9.85 -3.88 -7.41
C CYS A 53 10.46 -5.18 -7.93
N SER A 54 10.61 -6.16 -7.05
CA SER A 54 11.06 -7.50 -7.43
C SER A 54 9.87 -8.34 -7.89
N VAL A 55 10.02 -9.08 -8.99
CA VAL A 55 8.92 -9.87 -9.59
C VAL A 55 9.30 -11.34 -9.68
N ASP A 56 8.46 -12.20 -9.10
CA ASP A 56 8.51 -13.67 -9.20
C ASP A 56 7.21 -14.19 -9.83
N GLY A 57 7.27 -14.52 -11.12
CA GLY A 57 6.09 -14.87 -11.90
C GLY A 57 5.07 -13.72 -11.92
N ARG A 58 3.89 -13.94 -11.31
CA ARG A 58 2.84 -12.93 -11.13
C ARG A 58 2.85 -12.26 -9.76
N THR A 59 3.75 -12.67 -8.87
CA THR A 59 3.87 -12.10 -7.53
C THR A 59 4.92 -10.99 -7.54
N VAL A 60 4.52 -9.79 -7.15
CA VAL A 60 5.38 -8.61 -7.06
C VAL A 60 5.63 -8.29 -5.59
N LYS A 61 6.90 -8.18 -5.21
CA LYS A 61 7.36 -7.76 -3.88
C LYS A 61 7.71 -6.28 -3.90
N ILE A 62 7.11 -5.53 -2.99
CA ILE A 62 7.23 -4.07 -2.92
C ILE A 62 8.12 -3.73 -1.71
N PRO A 63 9.30 -3.14 -1.91
CA PRO A 63 10.17 -2.74 -0.81
C PRO A 63 9.57 -1.55 -0.05
N ALA A 64 9.81 -1.50 1.27
CA ALA A 64 9.38 -0.42 2.15
C ALA A 64 10.23 0.85 1.97
#